data_AF-A0AAX4KCC9-F1
#
_entry.id   AF-A0AAX4KCC9-F1
#
_cell.length_a   1.000
_cell.length_b   1.000
_cell.length_c   1.000
_cell.angle_alpha   90.00
_cell.angle_beta   90.00
_cell.angle_gamma   90.00
#
_symmetry.space_group_name_H-M   'P 1'
#
loop_
_entity.id
_entity.type
_entity.pdbx_description
1 polymer ?
#
loop_
_entity_poly.entity_id
_entity_poly.type
_entity_poly.pdbx_seq_one_letter_code
_entity_poly.pdbx_strand_id
1 'polypeptide(L)'
;MIAQQSQAGSQSRPISILNIPRALKSALIDAGYKSLGDVQQLSANDISAEIGIPKHQAEDLRQQIESFQGSSQQPSHHIPPQSQIQASTAADLLSSAYLPHFSTSSTSIDHLIAHFQDAARRRLPSKPSRKGKEKEDSAAITPGMAIEISGPPGIGKTAVALGIVLNARMTGIDDLEDDEGDSAGEVLIIDTEGGITAERVRTTAEAITRTCSTLPRDIIHGIHFVRIPTQTQMIAFLHTLDEWLETHPKVNLIVIDTLSFHFRQPGLDMSTRRRMMELVKQKIGQATTLHHCAVIVCNQMATKLMTAENKPANFDTGDRAILMPQLGDAWTTGKTLRLCLFRGHPGDELRYVHASMSGSTRNLPWAAFDIDNDGLPCDIPEKIFERPVTPPPKDLISNTALLDF
;
A
#
# COMPACT_ATOMS: atom_id res chain seq x y z
N MET A 1 -59.95 27.94 -6.53
CA MET A 1 -59.17 28.83 -7.40
C MET A 1 -57.72 28.75 -6.98
N ILE A 2 -56.84 28.74 -7.99
CA ILE A 2 -55.50 28.17 -8.04
C ILE A 2 -54.52 28.75 -7.03
N ALA A 3 -53.69 27.86 -6.46
CA ALA A 3 -52.57 28.15 -5.57
C ALA A 3 -51.46 28.94 -6.28
N GLN A 4 -50.97 30.01 -5.65
CA GLN A 4 -49.68 30.63 -5.96
C GLN A 4 -48.63 30.07 -4.99
N GLN A 5 -47.76 29.21 -5.49
CA GLN A 5 -46.45 28.91 -4.91
C GLN A 5 -45.42 29.05 -6.02
N SER A 6 -44.58 30.09 -5.95
CA SER A 6 -43.33 30.16 -6.71
C SER A 6 -42.38 31.20 -6.11
N GLN A 7 -41.09 30.85 -6.05
CA GLN A 7 -39.90 31.67 -5.73
C GLN A 7 -39.36 31.64 -4.29
N ALA A 8 -38.91 30.47 -3.82
CA ALA A 8 -38.02 30.38 -2.64
C ALA A 8 -36.76 29.50 -2.86
N GLY A 9 -36.45 29.11 -4.11
CA GLY A 9 -35.47 28.04 -4.38
C GLY A 9 -34.04 28.46 -4.77
N SER A 10 -33.76 29.73 -5.08
CA SER A 10 -32.45 30.13 -5.65
C SER A 10 -31.50 30.83 -4.66
N GLN A 11 -31.98 31.28 -3.49
CA GLN A 11 -31.19 32.12 -2.57
C GLN A 11 -30.24 31.34 -1.63
N SER A 12 -30.25 30.00 -1.62
CA SER A 12 -29.52 29.23 -0.60
C SER A 12 -28.35 28.39 -1.11
N ARG A 13 -28.01 28.44 -2.41
CA ARG A 13 -26.92 27.62 -2.95
C ARG A 13 -25.56 28.27 -2.69
N PRO A 14 -24.61 27.57 -2.05
CA PRO A 14 -23.29 28.13 -1.75
C PRO A 14 -22.41 28.23 -3.01
N ILE A 15 -21.51 29.22 -3.03
CA ILE A 15 -20.54 29.45 -4.11
C ILE A 15 -19.56 28.27 -4.29
N SER A 16 -19.42 27.42 -3.27
CA SER A 16 -18.58 26.21 -3.32
C SER A 16 -18.94 25.25 -4.46
N ILE A 17 -20.20 25.27 -4.92
CA ILE A 17 -20.73 24.43 -6.01
C ILE A 17 -20.16 24.82 -7.38
N LEU A 18 -19.69 26.06 -7.56
CA LEU A 18 -19.16 26.51 -8.85
C LEU A 18 -17.87 25.76 -9.21
N ASN A 19 -17.76 25.32 -10.46
CA ASN A 19 -16.54 24.68 -10.96
C ASN A 19 -15.55 25.74 -11.45
N ILE A 20 -15.01 26.50 -10.49
CA ILE A 20 -14.08 27.62 -10.72
C ILE A 20 -12.77 27.41 -9.94
N PRO A 21 -11.65 28.03 -10.38
CA PRO A 21 -10.36 27.93 -9.70
C PRO A 21 -10.43 28.33 -8.21
N ARG A 22 -9.65 27.65 -7.36
CA ARG A 22 -9.64 27.86 -5.90
C ARG A 22 -9.30 29.31 -5.50
N ALA A 23 -8.40 29.95 -6.25
CA ALA A 23 -8.05 31.36 -6.03
C ALA A 23 -9.26 32.29 -6.24
N LEU A 24 -10.08 32.00 -7.26
CA LEU A 24 -11.30 32.75 -7.56
C LEU A 24 -12.40 32.50 -6.50
N LYS A 25 -12.52 31.27 -6.01
CA LYS A 25 -13.42 30.94 -4.88
C LYS A 25 -13.04 31.70 -3.61
N SER A 26 -11.75 31.75 -3.27
CA SER A 26 -11.28 32.50 -2.10
C SER A 26 -11.61 33.97 -2.25
N ALA A 27 -11.30 34.57 -3.40
CA ALA A 27 -11.54 35.99 -3.63
C ALA A 27 -13.03 36.37 -3.57
N LEU A 28 -13.94 35.50 -4.02
CA LEU A 28 -15.39 35.68 -3.85
C LEU A 28 -15.81 35.65 -2.36
N ILE A 29 -15.30 34.69 -1.60
CA ILE A 29 -15.61 34.54 -0.17
C ILE A 29 -15.02 35.70 0.64
N ASP A 30 -13.80 36.13 0.31
CA ASP A 30 -13.09 37.23 0.95
C ASP A 30 -13.77 38.58 0.65
N ALA A 31 -14.38 38.72 -0.53
CA ALA A 31 -15.26 39.84 -0.90
C ALA A 31 -16.67 39.76 -0.26
N GLY A 32 -16.95 38.73 0.55
CA GLY A 32 -18.20 38.60 1.31
C GLY A 32 -19.32 37.85 0.61
N TYR A 33 -19.09 37.36 -0.61
CA TYR A 33 -20.06 36.56 -1.36
C TYR A 33 -20.08 35.12 -0.82
N LYS A 34 -21.25 34.65 -0.38
CA LYS A 34 -21.41 33.31 0.21
C LYS A 34 -22.39 32.44 -0.56
N SER A 35 -23.36 33.06 -1.22
CA SER A 35 -24.39 32.40 -2.01
C SER A 35 -24.30 32.77 -3.49
N LEU A 36 -24.81 31.89 -4.36
CA LEU A 36 -24.98 32.19 -5.78
C LEU A 36 -25.91 33.38 -6.01
N GLY A 37 -26.86 33.61 -5.09
CA GLY A 37 -27.77 34.75 -5.15
C GLY A 37 -27.06 36.10 -4.93
N ASP A 38 -25.99 36.11 -4.14
CA ASP A 38 -25.22 37.33 -3.83
C ASP A 38 -24.46 37.81 -5.08
N VAL A 39 -23.94 36.87 -5.87
CA VAL A 39 -23.18 37.16 -7.11
C VAL A 39 -24.10 37.39 -8.30
N GLN A 40 -25.31 36.81 -8.29
CA GLN A 40 -26.27 36.89 -9.39
C GLN A 40 -26.74 38.32 -9.69
N GLN A 41 -26.78 39.19 -8.68
CA GLN A 41 -27.27 40.56 -8.83
C GLN A 41 -26.22 41.52 -9.42
N LEU A 42 -24.98 41.07 -9.61
CA LEU A 42 -23.87 41.92 -10.04
C LEU A 42 -23.59 41.78 -11.54
N SER A 43 -23.15 42.87 -12.16
CA SER A 43 -22.67 42.83 -13.54
C SER A 43 -21.26 42.23 -13.59
N ALA A 44 -20.87 41.64 -14.73
CA ALA A 44 -19.51 41.14 -14.93
C ALA A 44 -18.43 42.23 -14.76
N ASN A 45 -18.79 43.50 -15.01
CA ASN A 45 -17.89 44.64 -14.78
C ASN A 45 -17.67 44.89 -13.28
N ASP A 46 -18.73 44.79 -12.47
CA ASP A 46 -18.65 45.01 -11.02
C ASP A 46 -17.84 43.91 -10.34
N ILE A 47 -18.09 42.65 -10.72
CA ILE A 47 -17.34 41.47 -10.24
C ILE A 47 -15.85 41.60 -10.61
N SER A 48 -15.55 42.02 -11.85
CA SER A 48 -14.18 42.22 -12.32
C SER A 48 -13.44 43.30 -11.51
N ALA A 49 -14.11 44.41 -11.23
CA ALA A 49 -13.54 45.53 -10.49
C ALA A 49 -13.35 45.23 -9.00
N GLU A 50 -14.28 44.51 -8.39
CA GLU A 50 -14.28 44.25 -6.94
C GLU A 50 -13.36 43.09 -6.55
N ILE A 51 -13.29 42.04 -7.38
CA ILE A 51 -12.48 40.84 -7.12
C ILE A 51 -11.08 40.97 -7.75
N GLY A 52 -10.87 41.96 -8.63
CA GLY A 52 -9.58 42.20 -9.29
C GLY A 52 -9.25 41.13 -10.34
N ILE A 53 -10.27 40.63 -11.05
CA ILE A 53 -10.14 39.56 -12.05
C ILE A 53 -10.39 40.11 -13.46
N PRO A 54 -9.80 39.52 -14.52
CA PRO A 54 -10.10 39.91 -15.89
C PRO A 54 -11.59 39.76 -16.22
N LYS A 55 -12.14 40.71 -16.98
CA LYS A 55 -13.57 40.75 -17.36
C LYS A 55 -14.09 39.45 -17.99
N HIS A 56 -13.29 38.77 -18.81
CA HIS A 56 -13.69 37.48 -19.40
C HIS A 56 -13.93 36.40 -18.35
N GLN A 57 -13.15 36.37 -17.25
CA GLN A 57 -13.36 35.41 -16.16
C GLN A 57 -14.62 35.73 -15.36
N ALA A 58 -14.98 37.01 -15.24
CA ALA A 58 -16.25 37.43 -14.63
C ALA A 58 -17.45 37.08 -15.52
N GLU A 59 -17.30 37.15 -16.84
CA GLU A 59 -18.32 36.72 -17.82
C GLU A 59 -18.53 35.19 -17.78
N ASP A 60 -17.44 34.41 -17.73
CA ASP A 60 -17.49 32.94 -17.61
C ASP A 60 -18.16 32.49 -16.30
N LEU A 61 -17.82 33.17 -15.19
CA LEU A 61 -18.45 32.94 -13.88
C LEU A 61 -19.97 33.15 -13.94
N ARG A 62 -20.43 34.21 -14.62
CA ARG A 62 -21.85 34.48 -14.80
C ARG A 62 -22.54 33.44 -15.67
N GLN A 63 -21.93 33.04 -16.79
CA GLN A 63 -22.49 32.01 -17.66
C GLN A 63 -22.64 30.68 -16.92
N GLN A 64 -21.67 30.31 -16.07
CA GLN A 64 -21.81 29.13 -15.21
C GLN A 64 -22.97 29.26 -14.24
N ILE A 65 -23.13 30.39 -13.54
CA ILE A 65 -24.25 30.61 -12.60
C ILE A 65 -25.60 30.53 -13.32
N GLU A 66 -25.73 31.10 -14.52
CA GLU A 66 -26.94 31.05 -15.34
C GLU A 66 -27.23 29.61 -15.83
N SER A 67 -26.20 28.84 -16.19
CA SER A 67 -26.32 27.43 -16.60
C SER A 67 -26.84 26.51 -15.48
N PHE A 68 -26.55 26.84 -14.21
CA PHE A 68 -27.05 26.11 -13.04
C PHE A 68 -28.54 26.35 -12.77
N GLN A 69 -29.17 27.35 -13.40
CA GLN A 69 -30.60 27.66 -13.25
C GLN A 69 -31.46 27.05 -14.38
N GLY A 70 -30.87 26.69 -15.52
CA GLY A 70 -31.59 26.14 -16.68
C GLY A 70 -31.89 24.64 -16.63
N SER A 71 -31.35 23.89 -15.66
CA SER A 71 -31.44 22.42 -15.58
C SER A 71 -32.48 21.96 -14.56
N SER A 72 -33.77 22.06 -14.90
CA SER A 72 -34.89 21.42 -14.19
C SER A 72 -35.11 19.95 -14.55
N GLN A 73 -34.16 19.30 -15.22
CA GLN A 73 -34.23 17.88 -15.54
C GLN A 73 -32.92 17.24 -15.12
N GLN A 74 -33.00 16.21 -14.28
CA GLN A 74 -31.85 15.42 -13.82
C GLN A 74 -31.11 14.80 -15.01
N PRO A 75 -29.78 14.93 -15.02
CA PRO A 75 -28.94 13.81 -15.40
C PRO A 75 -27.96 13.52 -14.27
N SER A 76 -27.93 12.26 -13.86
CA SER A 76 -26.98 11.66 -12.93
C SER A 76 -25.56 11.71 -13.51
N HIS A 77 -24.78 12.72 -13.13
CA HIS A 77 -23.33 12.69 -13.23
C HIS A 77 -22.74 12.68 -11.82
N HIS A 78 -22.29 11.50 -11.40
CA HIS A 78 -21.49 11.30 -10.20
C HIS A 78 -20.16 12.03 -10.37
N ILE A 79 -20.02 13.17 -9.69
CA ILE A 79 -18.73 13.80 -9.41
C ILE A 79 -18.09 12.99 -8.28
N PRO A 80 -16.86 12.46 -8.43
CA PRO A 80 -16.19 11.75 -7.33
C PRO A 80 -15.97 12.73 -6.16
N PRO A 81 -16.15 12.30 -4.90
CA PRO A 81 -15.98 13.18 -3.76
C PRO A 81 -14.51 13.60 -3.69
N GLN A 82 -14.27 14.91 -3.87
CA GLN A 82 -13.03 15.52 -3.37
C GLN A 82 -12.91 15.13 -1.90
N SER A 83 -11.74 14.64 -1.50
CA SER A 83 -11.37 14.22 -0.16
C SER A 83 -11.66 15.34 0.87
N GLN A 84 -12.90 15.38 1.35
CA GLN A 84 -13.24 16.04 2.59
C GLN A 84 -12.57 15.21 3.68
N ILE A 85 -11.61 15.81 4.37
CA ILE A 85 -11.09 15.28 5.63
C ILE A 85 -12.29 15.17 6.56
N GLN A 86 -12.86 13.98 6.64
CA GLN A 86 -14.02 13.69 7.47
C GLN A 86 -13.52 13.59 8.91
N ALA A 87 -14.10 14.37 9.82
CA ALA A 87 -13.75 14.29 11.23
C ALA A 87 -14.23 12.94 11.78
N SER A 88 -13.33 11.98 11.95
CA SER A 88 -13.60 10.70 12.59
C SER A 88 -13.52 10.84 14.10
N THR A 89 -14.41 10.14 14.83
CA THR A 89 -14.29 10.11 16.30
C THR A 89 -13.06 9.29 16.70
N ALA A 90 -12.54 9.49 17.91
CA ALA A 90 -11.45 8.66 18.42
C ALA A 90 -11.83 7.17 18.48
N ALA A 91 -13.12 6.84 18.66
CA ALA A 91 -13.62 5.47 18.63
C ALA A 91 -13.54 4.87 17.21
N ASP A 92 -13.91 5.64 16.17
CA ASP A 92 -13.81 5.21 14.77
C ASP A 92 -12.35 5.05 14.32
N LEU A 93 -11.44 5.88 14.84
CA LEU A 93 -9.99 5.73 14.60
C LEU A 93 -9.38 4.54 15.35
N LEU A 94 -9.98 4.13 16.46
CA LEU A 94 -9.54 3.00 17.29
C LEU A 94 -10.19 1.67 16.87
N SER A 95 -11.21 1.68 16.02
CA SER A 95 -11.82 0.46 15.49
C SER A 95 -10.95 -0.17 14.40
N SER A 96 -9.76 -0.67 14.78
CA SER A 96 -8.97 -1.58 13.92
C SER A 96 -9.64 -2.94 13.72
N ALA A 97 -10.79 -3.18 14.38
CA ALA A 97 -11.54 -4.42 14.36
C ALA A 97 -12.12 -4.80 12.98
N TYR A 98 -12.19 -3.86 12.04
CA TYR A 98 -12.82 -4.04 10.73
C TYR A 98 -11.85 -4.04 9.55
N LEU A 99 -10.54 -3.91 9.78
CA LEU A 99 -9.58 -3.98 8.68
C LEU A 99 -9.37 -5.44 8.28
N PRO A 100 -9.33 -5.75 6.97
CA PRO A 100 -8.99 -7.10 6.51
C PRO A 100 -7.57 -7.45 6.93
N HIS A 101 -7.36 -8.71 7.27
CA HIS A 101 -6.06 -9.26 7.66
C HIS A 101 -5.59 -10.25 6.59
N PHE A 102 -4.38 -10.06 6.08
CA PHE A 102 -3.80 -10.91 5.05
C PHE A 102 -2.76 -11.84 5.66
N SER A 103 -2.84 -13.12 5.32
CA SER A 103 -1.82 -14.12 5.66
C SER A 103 -0.69 -14.12 4.63
N THR A 104 0.50 -14.51 5.06
CA THR A 104 1.63 -14.80 4.19
C THR A 104 1.60 -16.20 3.61
N SER A 105 0.63 -17.06 3.93
CA SER A 105 0.63 -18.54 3.79
C SER A 105 1.55 -19.31 4.74
N SER A 106 2.33 -18.62 5.59
CA SER A 106 3.15 -19.24 6.63
C SER A 106 2.81 -18.63 7.98
N THR A 107 2.29 -19.46 8.88
CA THR A 107 1.93 -19.04 10.24
C THR A 107 3.16 -18.57 11.02
N SER A 108 4.35 -19.10 10.72
CA SER A 108 5.59 -18.67 11.36
C SER A 108 5.99 -17.23 10.98
N ILE A 109 5.85 -16.86 9.70
CA ILE A 109 6.09 -15.48 9.23
C ILE A 109 5.01 -14.55 9.78
N ASP A 110 3.76 -14.99 9.76
CA ASP A 110 2.62 -14.23 10.25
C ASP A 110 2.73 -13.93 11.75
N HIS A 111 3.06 -14.92 12.57
CA HIS A 111 3.37 -14.72 13.99
C HIS A 111 4.49 -13.72 14.17
N LEU A 112 5.56 -13.81 13.37
CA LEU A 112 6.66 -12.85 13.45
C LEU A 112 6.20 -11.41 13.14
N ILE A 113 5.36 -11.21 12.13
CA ILE A 113 4.78 -9.91 11.79
C ILE A 113 3.90 -9.38 12.93
N ALA A 114 3.06 -10.23 13.53
CA ALA A 114 2.12 -9.86 14.60
C ALA A 114 2.83 -9.28 15.85
N HIS A 115 4.08 -9.65 16.11
CA HIS A 115 4.88 -9.08 17.21
C HIS A 115 5.19 -7.59 17.05
N PHE A 116 5.22 -7.08 15.83
CA PHE A 116 5.47 -5.67 15.53
C PHE A 116 4.18 -4.83 15.51
N GLN A 117 3.02 -5.47 15.67
CA GLN A 117 1.75 -4.78 15.79
C GLN A 117 1.48 -4.34 17.24
N ASP A 118 0.71 -3.26 17.38
CA ASP A 118 0.22 -2.84 18.69
C ASP A 118 -0.71 -3.90 19.28
N ALA A 119 -0.66 -4.07 20.60
CA ALA A 119 -1.49 -5.05 21.30
C ALA A 119 -3.00 -4.83 21.07
N ALA A 120 -3.42 -3.59 20.77
CA ALA A 120 -4.81 -3.26 20.41
C ALA A 120 -5.22 -3.72 19.00
N ARG A 121 -4.26 -3.95 18.09
CA ARG A 121 -4.50 -4.45 16.73
C ARG A 121 -4.44 -5.97 16.62
N ARG A 122 -3.92 -6.67 17.63
CA ARG A 122 -3.95 -8.14 17.69
C ARG A 122 -5.39 -8.58 17.93
N ARG A 123 -6.01 -9.28 16.97
CA ARG A 123 -7.29 -9.96 17.22
C ARG A 123 -7.15 -10.90 18.43
N LEU A 124 -8.10 -10.78 19.36
CA LEU A 124 -8.60 -11.95 20.07
C LEU A 124 -9.46 -12.73 19.07
N PRO A 125 -9.36 -14.07 18.99
CA PRO A 125 -10.00 -14.86 17.95
C PRO A 125 -11.51 -14.62 17.92
N SER A 126 -12.02 -14.18 16.76
CA SER A 126 -13.45 -14.09 16.52
C SER A 126 -13.99 -15.50 16.21
N LYS A 127 -14.47 -16.16 17.28
CA LYS A 127 -15.21 -17.44 17.28
C LYS A 127 -14.39 -18.70 16.89
N PRO A 128 -14.61 -19.83 17.60
CA PRO A 128 -13.99 -21.10 17.25
C PRO A 128 -14.51 -21.60 15.91
N SER A 129 -13.61 -21.96 14.99
CA SER A 129 -14.00 -22.60 13.73
C SER A 129 -14.78 -23.88 14.02
N ARG A 130 -15.91 -24.05 13.34
CA ARG A 130 -16.73 -25.26 13.48
C ARG A 130 -15.98 -26.43 12.83
N LYS A 131 -15.53 -27.35 13.69
CA LYS A 131 -15.08 -28.73 13.41
C LYS A 131 -13.88 -28.89 12.46
N GLY A 132 -12.74 -29.22 13.08
CA GLY A 132 -11.70 -30.06 12.48
C GLY A 132 -10.35 -29.37 12.34
N LYS A 133 -9.43 -29.67 13.28
CA LYS A 133 -8.05 -29.15 13.40
C LYS A 133 -7.98 -27.62 13.42
N GLU A 134 -7.69 -27.09 14.60
CA GLU A 134 -7.33 -25.69 14.84
C GLU A 134 -6.16 -25.29 13.92
N LYS A 135 -6.48 -24.76 12.74
CA LYS A 135 -5.55 -23.93 11.98
C LYS A 135 -5.70 -22.54 12.60
N GLU A 136 -4.75 -22.15 13.43
CA GLU A 136 -4.69 -20.83 14.01
C GLU A 136 -4.54 -19.84 12.84
N ASP A 137 -5.64 -19.17 12.46
CA ASP A 137 -5.65 -18.14 11.40
C ASP A 137 -4.82 -16.95 11.90
N SER A 138 -3.53 -16.99 11.59
CA SER A 138 -2.54 -16.04 12.08
C SER A 138 -2.36 -14.83 11.18
N ALA A 139 -3.28 -14.55 10.25
CA ALA A 139 -3.18 -13.44 9.31
C ALA A 139 -2.79 -12.12 10.01
N ALA A 140 -1.62 -11.59 9.66
CA ALA A 140 -0.97 -10.52 10.42
C ALA A 140 -0.70 -9.25 9.61
N ILE A 141 -0.95 -9.22 8.31
CA ILE A 141 -0.75 -8.01 7.51
C ILE A 141 -2.07 -7.26 7.45
N THR A 142 -2.06 -5.95 7.75
CA THR A 142 -3.25 -5.11 7.68
C THR A 142 -3.01 -3.85 6.86
N PRO A 143 -4.05 -3.29 6.23
CA PRO A 143 -4.07 -1.91 5.73
C PRO A 143 -3.30 -0.91 6.59
N GLY A 144 -2.49 -0.07 5.93
CA GLY A 144 -1.65 0.93 6.57
C GLY A 144 -0.26 0.45 6.98
N MET A 145 0.07 -0.83 6.77
CA MET A 145 1.44 -1.35 6.94
C MET A 145 2.28 -1.13 5.69
N ALA A 146 3.55 -0.77 5.87
CA ALA A 146 4.57 -0.84 4.83
C ALA A 146 5.59 -1.92 5.20
N ILE A 147 5.78 -2.91 4.34
CA ILE A 147 6.66 -4.06 4.58
C ILE A 147 7.70 -4.17 3.47
N GLU A 148 8.97 -4.20 3.86
CA GLU A 148 10.09 -4.54 2.98
C GLU A 148 10.40 -6.04 3.07
N ILE A 149 10.50 -6.72 1.93
CA ILE A 149 10.99 -8.10 1.83
C ILE A 149 12.33 -8.07 1.11
N SER A 150 13.41 -8.40 1.81
CA SER A 150 14.77 -8.43 1.27
C SER A 150 15.42 -9.79 1.45
N GLY A 151 16.47 -10.09 0.69
CA GLY A 151 17.22 -11.34 0.84
C GLY A 151 17.93 -11.78 -0.45
N PRO A 152 18.82 -12.78 -0.36
CA PRO A 152 19.61 -13.25 -1.50
C PRO A 152 18.75 -13.72 -2.70
N PRO A 153 19.31 -13.82 -3.91
CA PRO A 153 18.64 -14.43 -5.05
C PRO A 153 18.17 -15.86 -4.74
N GLY A 154 17.00 -16.26 -5.25
CA GLY A 154 16.45 -17.61 -5.06
C GLY A 154 15.88 -17.92 -3.67
N ILE A 155 15.94 -17.00 -2.69
CA ILE A 155 15.46 -17.27 -1.34
C ILE A 155 13.94 -17.39 -1.22
N GLY A 156 13.17 -16.85 -2.18
CA GLY A 156 11.71 -16.92 -2.19
C GLY A 156 10.97 -15.60 -1.97
N LYS A 157 11.62 -14.43 -2.13
CA LYS A 157 10.98 -13.11 -1.97
C LYS A 157 9.67 -12.97 -2.75
N THR A 158 9.72 -13.24 -4.06
CA THR A 158 8.56 -13.20 -4.96
C THR A 158 7.50 -14.25 -4.59
N ALA A 159 7.91 -15.41 -4.08
CA ALA A 159 6.98 -16.44 -3.62
C ALA A 159 6.19 -15.95 -2.39
N VAL A 160 6.87 -15.34 -1.42
CA VAL A 160 6.22 -14.72 -0.25
C VAL A 160 5.28 -13.60 -0.68
N ALA A 161 5.74 -12.70 -1.55
CA ALA A 161 4.90 -11.61 -2.07
C ALA A 161 3.63 -12.13 -2.78
N LEU A 162 3.76 -13.17 -3.61
CA LEU A 162 2.64 -13.80 -4.29
C LEU A 162 1.70 -14.53 -3.32
N GLY A 163 2.23 -15.17 -2.28
CA GLY A 163 1.42 -15.75 -1.20
C GLY A 163 0.53 -14.70 -0.53
N ILE A 164 1.09 -13.54 -0.19
CA ILE A 164 0.33 -12.43 0.40
C ILE A 164 -0.78 -11.95 -0.54
N VAL A 165 -0.48 -11.77 -1.84
CA VAL A 165 -1.47 -11.36 -2.86
C VAL A 165 -2.66 -12.30 -2.90
N LEU A 166 -2.41 -13.61 -2.95
CA LEU A 166 -3.46 -14.60 -3.11
C LEU A 166 -4.31 -14.72 -1.85
N ASN A 167 -3.69 -14.72 -0.66
CA ASN A 167 -4.45 -14.75 0.60
C ASN A 167 -5.28 -13.49 0.80
N ALA A 168 -4.77 -12.30 0.45
CA ALA A 168 -5.55 -11.07 0.55
C ALA A 168 -6.84 -11.12 -0.29
N ARG A 169 -6.78 -11.79 -1.45
CA ARG A 169 -7.95 -12.05 -2.29
C ARG A 169 -8.89 -13.10 -1.70
N MET A 170 -8.38 -14.15 -1.07
CA MET A 170 -9.22 -15.14 -0.37
C MET A 170 -10.02 -14.49 0.75
N THR A 171 -9.36 -13.71 1.61
CA THR A 171 -10.01 -13.06 2.76
C THR A 171 -11.20 -12.20 2.30
N GLY A 172 -11.03 -11.41 1.25
CA GLY A 172 -12.13 -10.60 0.72
C GLY A 172 -13.29 -11.42 0.14
N ILE A 173 -13.04 -12.65 -0.34
CA ILE A 173 -14.09 -13.54 -0.86
C ILE A 173 -14.82 -14.25 0.26
N ASP A 174 -14.12 -14.69 1.30
CA ASP A 174 -14.74 -15.35 2.45
C ASP A 174 -15.60 -14.36 3.25
N ASP A 175 -15.16 -13.09 3.38
CA ASP A 175 -15.94 -12.02 4.05
C ASP A 175 -17.26 -11.69 3.31
N LEU A 176 -17.33 -11.92 1.98
CA LEU A 176 -18.55 -11.72 1.19
C LEU A 176 -19.66 -12.73 1.51
N GLU A 177 -19.31 -13.91 2.04
CA GLU A 177 -20.29 -14.93 2.42
C GLU A 177 -20.93 -14.62 3.78
N ASP A 178 -20.30 -13.77 4.60
CA ASP A 178 -20.72 -13.45 5.97
C ASP A 178 -21.37 -12.04 6.12
N ASP A 179 -21.12 -11.09 5.22
CA ASP A 179 -21.71 -9.74 5.23
C ASP A 179 -22.36 -9.38 3.87
N GLU A 180 -23.68 -9.14 3.82
CA GLU A 180 -24.46 -8.84 2.60
C GLU A 180 -24.10 -7.48 1.91
N GLY A 181 -22.99 -6.83 2.25
CA GLY A 181 -22.76 -5.42 1.93
C GLY A 181 -21.42 -5.04 1.30
N ASP A 182 -20.32 -5.76 1.56
CA ASP A 182 -18.98 -5.24 1.23
C ASP A 182 -18.24 -6.07 0.18
N SER A 183 -17.78 -5.43 -0.89
CA SER A 183 -17.13 -6.10 -2.02
C SER A 183 -15.73 -6.60 -1.63
N ALA A 184 -15.36 -7.83 -2.03
CA ALA A 184 -14.01 -8.38 -1.84
C ALA A 184 -12.90 -7.39 -2.22
N GLY A 185 -11.99 -7.10 -1.29
CA GLY A 185 -10.91 -6.13 -1.48
C GLY A 185 -9.91 -6.52 -2.56
N GLU A 186 -9.59 -5.59 -3.45
CA GLU A 186 -8.75 -5.80 -4.63
C GLU A 186 -7.26 -5.55 -4.32
N VAL A 187 -6.37 -6.03 -5.19
CA VAL A 187 -4.93 -5.93 -4.99
C VAL A 187 -4.24 -5.41 -6.25
N LEU A 188 -3.20 -4.60 -6.09
CA LEU A 188 -2.38 -4.08 -7.18
C LEU A 188 -0.99 -4.72 -7.16
N ILE A 189 -0.60 -5.37 -8.25
CA ILE A 189 0.74 -5.91 -8.46
C ILE A 189 1.49 -5.03 -9.45
N ILE A 190 2.67 -4.57 -9.04
CA ILE A 190 3.63 -3.83 -9.85
C ILE A 190 4.85 -4.74 -10.04
N ASP A 191 4.92 -5.37 -11.22
CA ASP A 191 6.03 -6.24 -11.60
C ASP A 191 7.06 -5.46 -12.43
N THR A 192 8.28 -5.37 -11.92
CA THR A 192 9.36 -4.61 -12.57
C THR A 192 10.34 -5.51 -13.33
N GLU A 193 10.58 -6.72 -12.82
CA GLU A 193 11.61 -7.64 -13.36
C GLU A 193 11.02 -8.74 -14.24
N GLY A 194 9.71 -9.02 -14.16
CA GLY A 194 9.11 -10.23 -14.76
C GLY A 194 8.98 -11.39 -13.78
N GLY A 195 9.10 -11.15 -12.47
CA GLY A 195 9.12 -12.20 -11.44
C GLY A 195 7.74 -12.79 -11.14
N ILE A 196 6.70 -11.96 -11.32
CA ILE A 196 5.29 -12.31 -11.12
C ILE A 196 4.61 -12.28 -12.50
N THR A 197 4.69 -13.39 -13.24
CA THR A 197 3.97 -13.50 -14.52
C THR A 197 2.50 -13.82 -14.28
N ALA A 198 1.62 -13.40 -15.19
CA ALA A 198 0.20 -13.77 -15.14
C ALA A 198 -0.02 -15.29 -15.12
N GLU A 199 0.82 -16.05 -15.82
CA GLU A 199 0.81 -17.51 -15.77
C GLU A 199 1.11 -18.04 -14.36
N ARG A 200 2.14 -17.49 -13.70
CA ARG A 200 2.48 -17.86 -12.33
C ARG A 200 1.35 -17.54 -11.35
N VAL A 201 0.75 -16.35 -11.47
CA VAL A 201 -0.43 -15.97 -10.66
C VAL A 201 -1.56 -16.98 -10.86
N ARG A 202 -1.88 -17.36 -12.11
CA ARG A 202 -2.92 -18.34 -12.41
C ARG A 202 -2.61 -19.72 -11.82
N THR A 203 -1.40 -20.24 -12.04
CA THR A 203 -0.99 -21.56 -11.54
C THR A 203 -1.04 -21.63 -10.02
N THR A 204 -0.58 -20.59 -9.34
CA THR A 204 -0.61 -20.56 -7.88
C THR A 204 -2.02 -20.30 -7.34
N ALA A 205 -2.86 -19.52 -8.04
CA ALA A 205 -4.28 -19.40 -7.73
C ALA A 205 -5.01 -20.75 -7.86
N GLU A 206 -4.74 -21.52 -8.91
CA GLU A 206 -5.26 -22.88 -9.06
C GLU A 206 -4.85 -23.77 -7.90
N ALA A 207 -3.57 -23.68 -7.47
CA ALA A 207 -3.04 -24.46 -6.37
C ALA A 207 -3.73 -24.17 -5.03
N ILE A 208 -3.87 -22.89 -4.68
CA ILE A 208 -4.42 -22.49 -3.38
C ILE A 208 -5.94 -22.75 -3.28
N THR A 209 -6.64 -22.79 -4.42
CA THR A 209 -8.09 -23.09 -4.47
C THR A 209 -8.43 -24.58 -4.54
N ARG A 210 -7.45 -25.50 -4.69
CA ARG A 210 -7.74 -26.93 -4.94
C ARG A 210 -8.66 -27.56 -3.88
N THR A 211 -8.61 -27.06 -2.66
CA THR A 211 -9.35 -27.57 -1.51
C THR A 211 -10.46 -26.64 -1.04
N CYS A 212 -10.74 -25.55 -1.75
CA CYS A 212 -11.71 -24.52 -1.38
C CYS A 212 -12.87 -24.46 -2.38
N SER A 213 -14.00 -23.87 -1.98
CA SER A 213 -15.15 -23.57 -2.85
C SER A 213 -14.85 -22.43 -3.84
N THR A 214 -13.93 -21.54 -3.47
CA THR A 214 -13.47 -20.39 -4.27
C THR A 214 -12.82 -20.84 -5.56
N LEU A 215 -13.19 -20.22 -6.69
CA LEU A 215 -12.63 -20.59 -7.99
C LEU A 215 -11.42 -19.70 -8.32
N PRO A 216 -10.41 -20.20 -9.05
CA PRO A 216 -9.20 -19.43 -9.35
C PRO A 216 -9.49 -18.08 -10.02
N ARG A 217 -10.54 -18.03 -10.85
CA ARG A 217 -10.97 -16.81 -11.54
C ARG A 217 -11.45 -15.72 -10.57
N ASP A 218 -12.02 -16.09 -9.43
CA ASP A 218 -12.60 -15.14 -8.46
C ASP A 218 -11.47 -14.41 -7.70
N ILE A 219 -10.35 -15.12 -7.48
CA ILE A 219 -9.09 -14.54 -7.01
C ILE A 219 -8.54 -13.58 -8.07
N ILE A 220 -8.32 -14.08 -9.29
CA ILE A 220 -7.63 -13.37 -10.38
C ILE A 220 -8.38 -12.09 -10.79
N HIS A 221 -9.72 -12.10 -10.78
CA HIS A 221 -10.53 -10.95 -11.18
C HIS A 221 -10.28 -9.70 -10.33
N GLY A 222 -9.89 -9.86 -9.06
CA GLY A 222 -9.56 -8.73 -8.17
C GLY A 222 -8.08 -8.36 -8.15
N ILE A 223 -7.28 -8.85 -9.09
CA ILE A 223 -5.86 -8.53 -9.21
C ILE A 223 -5.65 -7.55 -10.36
N HIS A 224 -5.29 -6.31 -10.02
CA HIS A 224 -4.79 -5.31 -10.96
C HIS A 224 -3.31 -5.55 -11.20
N PHE A 225 -2.93 -5.85 -12.44
CA PHE A 225 -1.56 -6.19 -12.79
C PHE A 225 -0.94 -5.15 -13.71
N VAL A 226 0.20 -4.57 -13.31
CA VAL A 226 0.95 -3.59 -14.09
C VAL A 226 2.40 -4.03 -14.20
N ARG A 227 2.92 -4.12 -15.43
CA ARG A 227 4.34 -4.38 -15.68
C ARG A 227 5.08 -3.08 -16.00
N ILE A 228 6.14 -2.80 -15.25
CA ILE A 228 6.92 -1.55 -15.36
C ILE A 228 8.40 -1.90 -15.66
N PRO A 229 8.80 -2.08 -16.93
CA PRO A 229 10.17 -2.47 -17.28
C PRO A 229 11.20 -1.33 -17.23
N THR A 230 10.79 -0.06 -17.11
CA THR A 230 11.72 1.08 -17.19
C THR A 230 11.58 2.04 -16.00
N GLN A 231 12.69 2.69 -15.64
CA GLN A 231 12.71 3.70 -14.57
C GLN A 231 11.77 4.87 -14.87
N THR A 232 11.71 5.32 -16.14
CA THR A 232 10.81 6.40 -16.57
C THR A 232 9.35 6.04 -16.35
N GLN A 233 8.94 4.81 -16.70
CA GLN A 233 7.57 4.34 -16.45
C GLN A 233 7.27 4.23 -14.95
N MET A 234 8.25 3.81 -14.13
CA MET A 234 8.07 3.78 -12.67
C MET A 234 7.81 5.18 -12.11
N ILE A 235 8.61 6.17 -12.52
CA ILE A 235 8.42 7.56 -12.07
C ILE A 235 7.06 8.08 -12.52
N ALA A 236 6.69 7.87 -13.79
CA ALA A 236 5.38 8.27 -14.31
C ALA A 236 4.23 7.61 -13.52
N PHE A 237 4.32 6.31 -13.29
CA PHE A 237 3.32 5.55 -12.55
C PHE A 237 3.18 6.03 -11.10
N LEU A 238 4.29 6.30 -10.41
CA LEU A 238 4.28 6.85 -9.05
C LEU A 238 3.59 8.21 -8.99
N HIS A 239 3.74 9.06 -10.02
CA HIS A 239 3.04 10.34 -10.08
C HIS A 239 1.52 10.19 -10.25
N THR A 240 1.06 9.14 -10.93
CA THR A 240 -0.38 8.87 -11.17
C THR A 240 -1.01 7.91 -10.16
N LEU A 241 -0.22 7.26 -9.30
CA LEU A 241 -0.70 6.23 -8.37
C LEU A 241 -1.83 6.72 -7.46
N ASP A 242 -1.75 7.97 -7.02
CA ASP A 242 -2.72 8.59 -6.12
C ASP A 242 -4.12 8.70 -6.78
N GLU A 243 -4.18 9.32 -7.96
CA GLU A 243 -5.39 9.41 -8.80
C GLU A 243 -5.91 8.02 -9.20
N TRP A 244 -5.01 7.08 -9.48
CA TRP A 244 -5.41 5.71 -9.80
C TRP A 244 -6.08 5.03 -8.60
N LEU A 245 -5.55 5.17 -7.38
CA LEU A 245 -6.16 4.62 -6.17
C LEU A 245 -7.51 5.27 -5.85
N GLU A 246 -7.68 6.57 -6.12
CA GLU A 246 -9.00 7.24 -5.97
C GLU A 246 -10.06 6.62 -6.89
N THR A 247 -9.67 6.17 -8.09
CA THR A 247 -10.58 5.48 -9.03
C THR A 247 -10.74 3.99 -8.74
N HIS A 248 -9.91 3.42 -7.85
CA HIS A 248 -9.93 2.01 -7.45
C HIS A 248 -10.02 1.86 -5.92
N PRO A 249 -11.11 2.35 -5.28
CA PRO A 249 -11.22 2.44 -3.82
C PRO A 249 -11.26 1.08 -3.10
N LYS A 250 -11.43 -0.02 -3.85
CA LYS A 250 -11.42 -1.38 -3.30
C LYS A 250 -9.99 -1.93 -3.11
N VAL A 251 -8.98 -1.28 -3.69
CA VAL A 251 -7.60 -1.74 -3.58
C VAL A 251 -7.10 -1.50 -2.16
N ASN A 252 -6.76 -2.58 -1.45
CA ASN A 252 -6.31 -2.55 -0.06
C ASN A 252 -4.92 -3.19 0.14
N LEU A 253 -4.30 -3.67 -0.94
CA LEU A 253 -2.93 -4.20 -0.96
C LEU A 253 -2.23 -3.77 -2.25
N ILE A 254 -0.99 -3.28 -2.12
CA ILE A 254 -0.08 -2.99 -3.24
C ILE A 254 1.20 -3.82 -3.05
N VAL A 255 1.64 -4.52 -4.09
CA VAL A 255 2.89 -5.27 -4.12
C VAL A 255 3.81 -4.72 -5.20
N ILE A 256 5.02 -4.33 -4.83
CA ILE A 256 6.08 -3.85 -5.74
C ILE A 256 7.20 -4.89 -5.78
N ASP A 257 7.25 -5.70 -6.83
CA ASP A 257 8.28 -6.71 -7.02
C ASP A 257 9.10 -6.44 -8.29
N THR A 258 10.35 -6.00 -8.22
CA THR A 258 11.19 -5.64 -7.07
C THR A 258 11.58 -4.16 -7.25
N LEU A 259 11.26 -3.29 -6.28
CA LEU A 259 11.53 -1.86 -6.36
C LEU A 259 13.00 -1.54 -6.69
N SER A 260 13.94 -2.24 -6.08
CA SER A 260 15.38 -2.03 -6.29
C SER A 260 15.85 -2.20 -7.75
N PHE A 261 15.07 -2.85 -8.63
CA PHE A 261 15.37 -2.99 -10.06
C PHE A 261 15.72 -1.66 -10.74
N HIS A 262 14.89 -0.63 -10.53
CA HIS A 262 15.06 0.66 -11.19
C HIS A 262 16.25 1.47 -10.69
N PHE A 263 16.93 1.01 -9.64
CA PHE A 263 18.06 1.69 -9.00
C PHE A 263 19.41 1.09 -9.37
N ARG A 264 19.42 0.10 -10.27
CA ARG A 264 20.63 -0.60 -10.75
C ARG A 264 21.16 -0.07 -12.09
N GLN A 265 20.47 0.88 -12.71
CA GLN A 265 20.84 1.36 -14.04
C GLN A 265 22.19 2.13 -14.02
N PRO A 266 23.16 1.73 -14.85
CA PRO A 266 24.43 2.45 -14.99
C PRO A 266 24.15 3.79 -15.67
N GLY A 267 24.28 4.89 -14.92
CA GLY A 267 23.98 6.24 -15.39
C GLY A 267 22.96 7.00 -14.51
N LEU A 268 22.35 6.34 -13.53
CA LEU A 268 21.54 7.02 -12.54
C LEU A 268 22.44 7.83 -11.59
N ASP A 269 22.41 9.16 -11.72
CA ASP A 269 23.15 10.03 -10.82
C ASP A 269 22.55 10.00 -9.40
N MET A 270 23.37 10.35 -8.40
CA MET A 270 22.96 10.27 -7.00
C MET A 270 21.83 11.25 -6.65
N SER A 271 21.71 12.35 -7.40
CA SER A 271 20.65 13.34 -7.18
C SER A 271 19.29 12.81 -7.64
N THR A 272 19.19 12.24 -8.84
CA THR A 272 17.97 11.59 -9.35
C THR A 272 17.63 10.37 -8.52
N ARG A 273 18.64 9.56 -8.13
CA ARG A 273 18.46 8.44 -7.19
C ARG A 273 17.74 8.89 -5.92
N ARG A 274 18.22 9.97 -5.28
CA ARG A 274 17.64 10.51 -4.05
C ARG A 274 16.23 11.04 -4.26
N ARG A 275 16.01 11.81 -5.34
CA ARG A 275 14.69 12.35 -5.68
C ARG A 275 13.66 11.24 -5.93
N MET A 276 14.06 10.18 -6.64
CA MET A 276 13.21 9.02 -6.89
C MET A 276 12.90 8.26 -5.59
N MET A 277 13.88 8.08 -4.69
CA MET A 277 13.63 7.47 -3.38
C MET A 277 12.67 8.28 -2.52
N GLU A 278 12.79 9.60 -2.52
CA GLU A 278 11.84 10.47 -1.79
C GLU A 278 10.43 10.38 -2.40
N LEU A 279 10.31 10.35 -3.72
CA LEU A 279 9.02 10.14 -4.39
C LEU A 279 8.40 8.79 -4.01
N VAL A 280 9.19 7.71 -4.03
CA VAL A 280 8.73 6.37 -3.60
C VAL A 280 8.24 6.42 -2.16
N LYS A 281 9.03 6.97 -1.24
CA LYS A 281 8.69 7.11 0.18
C LYS A 281 7.38 7.88 0.37
N GLN A 282 7.25 9.03 -0.31
CA GLN A 282 6.04 9.84 -0.25
C GLN A 282 4.82 9.06 -0.75
N LYS A 283 4.94 8.36 -1.89
CA LYS A 283 3.82 7.65 -2.51
C LYS A 283 3.39 6.40 -1.73
N ILE A 284 4.34 5.65 -1.17
CA ILE A 284 4.04 4.55 -0.24
C ILE A 284 3.36 5.08 1.03
N GLY A 285 3.84 6.22 1.56
CA GLY A 285 3.19 6.91 2.68
C GLY A 285 1.75 7.30 2.38
N GLN A 286 1.48 7.89 1.21
CA GLN A 286 0.12 8.24 0.77
C GLN A 286 -0.76 7.00 0.60
N ALA A 287 -0.28 5.95 -0.07
CA ALA A 287 -1.02 4.70 -0.25
C ALA A 287 -1.40 4.06 1.10
N THR A 288 -0.48 4.04 2.06
CA THR A 288 -0.74 3.46 3.39
C THR A 288 -1.67 4.32 4.26
N THR A 289 -1.53 5.64 4.23
CA THR A 289 -2.23 6.54 5.17
C THR A 289 -3.53 7.12 4.65
N LEU A 290 -3.62 7.39 3.34
CA LEU A 290 -4.79 8.02 2.71
C LEU A 290 -5.69 6.99 2.03
N HIS A 291 -5.08 6.00 1.37
CA HIS A 291 -5.82 4.98 0.61
C HIS A 291 -5.98 3.66 1.36
N HIS A 292 -5.59 3.62 2.63
CA HIS A 292 -5.72 2.44 3.49
C HIS A 292 -5.18 1.15 2.83
N CYS A 293 -4.08 1.24 2.10
CA CYS A 293 -3.43 0.08 1.51
C CYS A 293 -2.37 -0.50 2.45
N ALA A 294 -2.24 -1.82 2.52
CA ALA A 294 -0.97 -2.44 2.87
C ALA A 294 -0.02 -2.32 1.66
N VAL A 295 1.26 -2.06 1.89
CA VAL A 295 2.25 -1.96 0.81
C VAL A 295 3.41 -2.91 1.08
N ILE A 296 3.61 -3.88 0.18
CA ILE A 296 4.71 -4.84 0.21
C ILE A 296 5.72 -4.45 -0.87
N VAL A 297 6.98 -4.33 -0.50
CA VAL A 297 8.07 -3.94 -1.40
C VAL A 297 9.16 -4.98 -1.33
N CYS A 298 9.45 -5.64 -2.46
CA CYS A 298 10.60 -6.52 -2.56
C CYS A 298 11.86 -5.72 -2.95
N ASN A 299 12.97 -6.02 -2.29
CA ASN A 299 14.29 -5.46 -2.59
C ASN A 299 15.37 -6.54 -2.70
N GLN A 300 16.34 -6.29 -3.56
CA GLN A 300 17.56 -7.10 -3.65
C GLN A 300 18.55 -6.70 -2.56
N MET A 301 19.51 -7.59 -2.31
CA MET A 301 20.65 -7.31 -1.43
C MET A 301 21.82 -6.76 -2.25
N ALA A 302 22.59 -5.87 -1.64
CA ALA A 302 23.88 -5.40 -2.12
C ALA A 302 24.98 -5.76 -1.12
N THR A 303 26.16 -6.07 -1.64
CA THR A 303 27.35 -6.29 -0.82
C THR A 303 27.94 -4.93 -0.43
N LYS A 304 28.07 -4.69 0.87
CA LYS A 304 28.78 -3.54 1.40
C LYS A 304 30.08 -4.01 2.02
N LEU A 305 31.19 -3.41 1.61
CA LEU A 305 32.49 -3.65 2.20
C LEU A 305 32.67 -2.75 3.42
N MET A 306 33.22 -3.31 4.48
CA MET A 306 33.46 -2.65 5.75
C MET A 306 34.88 -2.92 6.24
N THR A 307 35.46 -1.95 6.95
CA THR A 307 36.69 -2.16 7.71
C THR A 307 36.40 -2.91 9.01
N ALA A 308 37.43 -3.39 9.71
CA ALA A 308 37.33 -3.99 11.03
C ALA A 308 36.69 -3.05 12.09
N GLU A 309 36.70 -1.74 11.83
CA GLU A 309 36.09 -0.70 12.65
C GLU A 309 34.64 -0.38 12.25
N ASN A 310 34.00 -1.19 11.40
CA ASN A 310 32.64 -0.98 10.87
C ASN A 310 32.47 0.33 10.08
N LYS A 311 33.52 0.80 9.39
CA LYS A 311 33.42 1.94 8.46
C LYS A 311 33.23 1.46 7.03
N PRO A 312 32.52 2.20 6.15
CA PRO A 312 32.44 1.87 4.73
C PRO A 312 33.84 1.76 4.11
N ALA A 313 34.08 0.68 3.36
CA ALA A 313 35.34 0.38 2.71
C ALA A 313 35.17 0.15 1.19
N ASN A 314 36.30 0.07 0.49
CA ASN A 314 36.38 -0.36 -0.92
C ASN A 314 37.08 -1.73 -1.02
N PHE A 315 37.31 -2.22 -2.24
CA PHE A 315 37.94 -3.53 -2.48
C PHE A 315 39.38 -3.63 -1.93
N ASP A 316 40.07 -2.51 -1.73
CA ASP A 316 41.45 -2.50 -1.22
C ASP A 316 41.52 -2.39 0.31
N THR A 317 40.45 -1.90 0.95
CA THR A 317 40.41 -1.56 2.38
C THR A 317 39.36 -2.35 3.17
N GLY A 318 38.64 -3.25 2.50
CA GLY A 318 37.58 -4.04 3.11
C GLY A 318 38.14 -5.24 3.87
N ASP A 319 37.91 -5.26 5.18
CA ASP A 319 38.19 -6.41 6.05
C ASP A 319 37.02 -7.39 6.08
N ARG A 320 35.80 -6.90 5.80
CA ARG A 320 34.54 -7.65 5.91
C ARG A 320 33.57 -7.26 4.81
N ALA A 321 32.82 -8.24 4.30
CA ALA A 321 31.74 -8.04 3.37
C ALA A 321 30.42 -8.41 4.02
N ILE A 322 29.41 -7.54 3.91
CA ILE A 322 28.10 -7.75 4.50
C ILE A 322 27.02 -7.61 3.44
N LEU A 323 25.94 -8.39 3.57
CA LEU A 323 24.76 -8.19 2.73
C LEU A 323 23.78 -7.24 3.41
N MET A 324 23.35 -6.23 2.67
CA MET A 324 22.35 -5.26 3.10
C MET A 324 21.27 -5.06 2.03
N PRO A 325 20.03 -4.69 2.39
CA PRO A 325 19.05 -4.24 1.40
C PRO A 325 19.62 -3.11 0.54
N GLN A 326 19.52 -3.24 -0.78
CA GLN A 326 20.22 -2.37 -1.74
C GLN A 326 19.83 -0.89 -1.62
N LEU A 327 18.61 -0.61 -1.18
CA LEU A 327 18.09 0.76 -1.05
C LEU A 327 18.31 1.35 0.35
N GLY A 328 18.71 0.52 1.33
CA GLY A 328 18.89 0.92 2.72
C GLY A 328 17.67 1.68 3.28
N ASP A 329 17.94 2.67 4.12
CA ASP A 329 16.88 3.44 4.80
C ASP A 329 16.23 4.52 3.94
N ALA A 330 16.73 4.77 2.72
CA ALA A 330 16.42 5.97 1.93
C ALA A 330 14.93 6.13 1.58
N TRP A 331 14.20 5.02 1.45
CA TRP A 331 12.76 5.01 1.12
C TRP A 331 11.87 4.59 2.30
N THR A 332 12.47 4.19 3.41
CA THR A 332 11.75 3.63 4.56
C THR A 332 11.42 4.70 5.60
N THR A 333 10.55 4.35 6.54
CA THR A 333 10.23 5.16 7.72
C THR A 333 10.44 4.33 8.99
N GLY A 334 10.31 4.96 10.17
CA GLY A 334 10.32 4.23 11.46
C GLY A 334 9.20 3.19 11.61
N LYS A 335 8.17 3.23 10.75
CA LYS A 335 7.04 2.29 10.75
C LYS A 335 7.14 1.21 9.68
N THR A 336 8.21 1.21 8.87
CA THR A 336 8.42 0.19 7.85
C THR A 336 8.94 -1.09 8.51
N LEU A 337 8.16 -2.17 8.42
CA LEU A 337 8.58 -3.50 8.86
C LEU A 337 9.50 -4.11 7.81
N ARG A 338 10.63 -4.68 8.23
CA ARG A 338 11.61 -5.30 7.34
C ARG A 338 11.71 -6.78 7.61
N LEU A 339 11.39 -7.58 6.60
CA LEU A 339 11.53 -9.02 6.58
C LEU A 339 12.77 -9.37 5.74
N CYS A 340 13.87 -9.72 6.41
CA CYS A 340 15.10 -10.16 5.78
C CYS A 340 15.15 -11.68 5.71
N LEU A 341 15.05 -12.23 4.51
CA LEU A 341 15.07 -13.65 4.23
C LEU A 341 16.52 -14.12 4.04
N PHE A 342 16.88 -15.24 4.67
CA PHE A 342 18.23 -15.80 4.62
C PHE A 342 18.22 -17.33 4.73
N ARG A 343 19.36 -17.94 4.39
CA ARG A 343 19.61 -19.37 4.65
C ARG A 343 20.46 -19.51 5.90
N GLY A 344 20.30 -20.65 6.59
CA GLY A 344 21.15 -21.01 7.71
C GLY A 344 22.58 -21.36 7.27
N HIS A 345 23.31 -22.04 8.15
CA HIS A 345 24.67 -22.48 7.87
C HIS A 345 24.75 -23.40 6.64
N PRO A 346 25.93 -23.54 6.02
CA PRO A 346 26.13 -24.52 4.94
C PRO A 346 25.66 -25.93 5.37
N GLY A 347 24.76 -26.53 4.57
CA GLY A 347 24.10 -27.81 4.90
C GLY A 347 22.72 -27.65 5.53
N ASP A 348 22.33 -26.44 5.93
CA ASP A 348 20.96 -26.10 6.27
C ASP A 348 20.18 -25.72 5.01
N GLU A 349 19.21 -26.56 4.66
CA GLU A 349 18.37 -26.38 3.48
C GLU A 349 17.17 -25.45 3.75
N LEU A 350 16.92 -25.12 5.02
CA LEU A 350 15.78 -24.31 5.44
C LEU A 350 15.98 -22.83 5.10
N ARG A 351 14.85 -22.13 5.07
CA ARG A 351 14.79 -20.67 4.89
C ARG A 351 14.37 -20.06 6.20
N TYR A 352 14.92 -18.88 6.47
CA TYR A 352 14.61 -18.12 7.67
C TYR A 352 14.25 -16.70 7.29
N VAL A 353 13.38 -16.09 8.09
CA VAL A 353 13.04 -14.67 8.00
C VAL A 353 13.39 -14.00 9.31
N HIS A 354 14.13 -12.90 9.25
CA HIS A 354 14.34 -12.01 10.39
C HIS A 354 13.49 -10.76 10.21
N ALA A 355 12.71 -10.39 11.23
CA ALA A 355 11.91 -9.19 11.22
C ALA A 355 12.53 -8.09 12.07
N SER A 356 12.54 -6.86 11.54
CA SER A 356 13.02 -5.68 12.25
C SER A 356 12.21 -4.44 11.87
N MET A 357 12.15 -3.47 12.76
CA MET A 357 11.51 -2.17 12.52
C MET A 357 12.33 -1.09 13.20
N SER A 358 12.68 -0.03 12.48
CA SER A 358 13.59 1.00 12.99
C SER A 358 13.02 1.68 14.25
N GLY A 359 13.84 1.78 15.30
CA GLY A 359 13.44 2.35 16.59
C GLY A 359 12.64 1.41 17.50
N SER A 360 12.34 0.18 17.06
CA SER A 360 11.74 -0.84 17.93
C SER A 360 12.80 -1.52 18.79
N THR A 361 12.58 -1.60 20.10
CA THR A 361 13.37 -2.43 21.03
C THR A 361 12.93 -3.90 21.01
N ARG A 362 11.87 -4.22 20.24
CA ARG A 362 11.38 -5.59 20.04
C ARG A 362 12.29 -6.31 19.05
N ASN A 363 13.50 -6.65 19.49
CA ASN A 363 14.37 -7.60 18.80
C ASN A 363 13.80 -9.01 19.05
N LEU A 364 12.91 -9.46 18.19
CA LEU A 364 12.26 -10.76 18.27
C LEU A 364 12.74 -11.68 17.13
N PRO A 365 12.70 -13.00 17.37
CA PRO A 365 13.55 -13.98 16.74
C PRO A 365 13.14 -14.17 15.28
N TRP A 366 14.11 -14.59 14.49
CA TRP A 366 13.85 -15.10 13.16
C TRP A 366 12.86 -16.29 13.23
N ALA A 367 12.09 -16.49 12.16
CA ALA A 367 11.21 -17.64 12.00
C ALA A 367 11.69 -18.50 10.82
N ALA A 368 11.54 -19.81 10.94
CA ALA A 368 11.86 -20.73 9.86
C ALA A 368 10.61 -20.94 8.98
N PHE A 369 10.80 -21.00 7.68
CA PHE A 369 9.75 -21.26 6.68
C PHE A 369 10.35 -22.00 5.49
N ASP A 370 9.50 -22.47 4.58
CA ASP A 370 9.94 -23.02 3.30
C ASP A 370 9.08 -22.54 2.13
N ILE A 371 9.42 -22.92 0.90
CA ILE A 371 8.60 -22.73 -0.29
C ILE A 371 8.15 -24.11 -0.77
N ASP A 372 6.84 -24.32 -0.89
CA ASP A 372 6.26 -25.57 -1.34
C ASP A 372 6.41 -25.81 -2.85
N ASN A 373 5.89 -26.96 -3.30
CA ASN A 373 5.94 -27.35 -4.72
C ASN A 373 5.08 -26.46 -5.63
N ASP A 374 4.13 -25.71 -5.07
CA ASP A 374 3.28 -24.76 -5.79
C ASP A 374 3.88 -23.35 -5.82
N GLY A 375 5.05 -23.16 -5.20
CA GLY A 375 5.78 -21.91 -5.17
C GLY A 375 5.21 -20.91 -4.15
N LEU A 376 4.49 -21.38 -3.14
CA LEU A 376 3.98 -20.60 -2.01
C LEU A 376 4.84 -20.82 -0.77
N PRO A 377 4.97 -19.82 0.11
CA PRO A 377 5.60 -20.04 1.39
C PRO A 377 4.72 -20.95 2.26
N CYS A 378 5.36 -21.80 3.05
CA CYS A 378 4.71 -22.75 3.93
C CYS A 378 5.50 -22.91 5.23
N ASP A 379 4.81 -23.40 6.26
CA ASP A 379 5.45 -23.72 7.53
C ASP A 379 6.22 -25.03 7.43
N ILE A 380 7.36 -25.09 8.11
CA ILE A 380 8.15 -26.31 8.22
C ILE A 380 7.41 -27.26 9.18
N PRO A 381 7.21 -28.54 8.84
CA PRO A 381 6.59 -29.51 9.74
C PRO A 381 7.39 -29.69 11.05
N GLU A 382 6.69 -29.77 12.18
CA GLU A 382 7.28 -29.94 13.53
C GLU A 382 8.32 -31.09 13.62
N LYS A 383 8.15 -32.17 12.85
CA LYS A 383 9.07 -33.31 12.82
C LYS A 383 10.46 -33.01 12.26
N ILE A 384 10.63 -31.89 11.56
CA ILE A 384 11.93 -31.46 10.99
C ILE A 384 12.69 -30.58 12.01
N PHE A 385 12.02 -30.05 13.04
CA PHE A 385 12.63 -29.27 14.13
C PHE A 385 13.52 -30.09 15.08
N GLU A 386 13.56 -31.42 14.94
CA GLU A 386 14.51 -32.28 15.69
C GLU A 386 15.96 -32.15 15.19
N ARG A 387 16.20 -31.46 14.06
CA ARG A 387 17.54 -31.01 13.69
C ARG A 387 17.95 -29.86 14.61
N PRO A 388 19.22 -29.77 15.07
CA PRO A 388 19.65 -28.66 15.91
C PRO A 388 19.35 -27.34 15.18
N VAL A 389 18.32 -26.66 15.67
CA VAL A 389 17.96 -25.30 15.31
C VAL A 389 19.11 -24.44 15.80
N THR A 390 20.14 -24.29 14.97
CA THR A 390 21.25 -23.41 15.30
C THR A 390 20.70 -22.01 15.22
N PRO A 391 20.65 -21.24 16.32
CA PRO A 391 20.51 -19.81 16.16
C PRO A 391 21.65 -19.37 15.24
N PRO A 392 21.40 -18.50 14.24
CA PRO A 392 22.50 -17.83 13.57
C PRO A 392 23.42 -17.26 14.65
N PRO A 393 24.75 -17.35 14.49
CA PRO A 393 25.70 -16.84 15.46
C PRO A 393 25.29 -15.41 15.83
N LYS A 394 25.36 -15.04 17.11
CA LYS A 394 25.01 -13.67 17.56
C LYS A 394 25.77 -12.59 16.78
N ASP A 395 26.89 -12.96 16.17
CA ASP A 395 27.75 -12.12 15.37
C ASP A 395 27.20 -11.82 13.97
N LEU A 396 26.20 -12.58 13.50
CA LEU A 396 25.50 -12.46 12.20
C LEU A 396 24.19 -11.64 12.29
N ILE A 397 23.78 -11.27 13.51
CA ILE A 397 22.64 -10.40 13.78
C ILE A 397 23.17 -9.22 14.61
N SER A 398 23.87 -8.29 13.95
CA SER A 398 24.08 -6.98 14.56
C SER A 398 22.72 -6.28 14.76
N ASN A 399 22.61 -5.28 15.64
CA ASN A 399 21.38 -4.51 15.87
C ASN A 399 20.85 -3.73 14.63
N THR A 400 21.53 -3.87 13.52
CA THR A 400 21.14 -3.51 12.17
C THR A 400 21.13 -4.80 11.36
N ALA A 401 20.14 -5.03 10.49
CA ALA A 401 20.01 -6.23 9.65
C ALA A 401 21.21 -6.44 8.69
N LEU A 402 22.37 -6.79 9.22
CA LEU A 402 23.63 -7.04 8.55
C LEU A 402 23.87 -8.54 8.65
N LEU A 403 23.74 -9.25 7.52
CA LEU A 403 24.13 -10.66 7.44
C LEU A 403 25.59 -10.70 7.06
N ASP A 404 26.41 -11.30 7.91
CA ASP A 404 27.84 -11.49 7.69
C ASP A 404 28.09 -12.87 7.08
N PHE A 405 28.71 -12.89 5.90
CA PHE A 405 29.03 -14.12 5.19
C PHE A 405 30.53 -14.38 5.19
#